data_AF-A0A7W0HFS5-F1
#
_entry.id   AF-A0A7W0HFS5-F1
#
_cell.length_a   1.000
_cell.length_b   1.000
_cell.length_c   1.000
_cell.angle_alpha   90.00
_cell.angle_beta   90.00
_cell.angle_gamma   90.00
#
_symmetry.space_group_name_H-M   'P 1'
#
loop_
_entity.id
_entity.type
_entity.pdbx_description
1 polymer ?
#
loop_
_entity_poly.entity_id
_entity_poly.type
_entity_poly.pdbx_seq_one_letter_code
_entity_poly.pdbx_strand_id
1 'polypeptide(L)'
;MEWSWAAWLGSVAAVVISGLAAWLEDSWAPRPGLEMGFVNHGGMWGDLLLLPLANAVIVPHLTVGPWMAGALVVSSFASVWVHIYWYRGYKAAPSPDHSVAPGAEAPDDGEMVQEYAVRRGRGGEHMWPARPHGSWRRDLSWAGWAHVVYVIGELGLLIGFLLHAMPIDVVLVVTAVFTVHIAIGLLQPRYFLSGHLATATEQPLLLPLLLGLWAVSLVKIVGLDRLAG
;
A
#
# COMPACT_ATOMS: atom_id res chain seq x y z
N MET A 1 -12.63 1.97 25.91
CA MET A 1 -11.50 1.67 25.02
C MET A 1 -10.18 1.66 25.77
N GLU A 2 -9.50 0.51 25.78
CA GLU A 2 -8.11 0.43 26.22
C GLU A 2 -7.17 0.93 25.11
N TRP A 3 -5.99 1.44 25.47
CA TRP A 3 -5.04 2.03 24.53
C TRP A 3 -3.62 1.54 24.78
N SER A 4 -2.96 1.03 23.73
CA SER A 4 -1.56 0.59 23.76
C SER A 4 -0.64 1.65 23.17
N TRP A 5 -0.01 2.45 24.04
CA TRP A 5 1.04 3.40 23.64
C TRP A 5 2.24 2.70 22.98
N ALA A 6 2.58 1.49 23.44
CA ALA A 6 3.66 0.71 22.86
C ALA A 6 3.38 0.32 21.40
N ALA A 7 2.15 -0.12 21.11
CA ALA A 7 1.76 -0.46 19.73
C ALA A 7 1.72 0.79 18.84
N TRP A 8 1.19 1.90 19.35
CA TRP A 8 1.19 3.18 18.64
C TRP A 8 2.62 3.63 18.29
N LEU A 9 3.50 3.73 19.30
CA LEU A 9 4.88 4.16 19.12
C LEU A 9 5.66 3.21 18.21
N GLY A 10 5.46 1.90 18.35
CA GLY A 10 6.10 0.90 17.49
C GLY A 10 5.72 1.07 16.02
N SER A 11 4.43 1.31 15.75
CA SER A 11 3.92 1.52 14.39
C SER A 11 4.49 2.81 13.78
N VAL A 12 4.43 3.93 14.53
CA VAL A 12 5.03 5.21 14.11
C VAL A 12 6.53 5.08 13.88
N ALA A 13 7.25 4.42 14.79
CA ALA A 13 8.70 4.23 14.66
C ALA A 13 9.06 3.42 13.41
N ALA A 14 8.29 2.38 13.07
CA ALA A 14 8.54 1.58 11.86
C ALA A 14 8.45 2.42 10.57
N VAL A 15 7.45 3.30 10.48
CA VAL A 15 7.31 4.20 9.33
C VAL A 15 8.41 5.28 9.31
N VAL A 16 8.76 5.84 10.46
CA VAL A 16 9.87 6.82 10.58
C VAL A 16 11.21 6.19 10.19
N ILE A 17 11.49 4.96 10.61
CA ILE A 17 12.71 4.23 10.22
C ILE A 17 12.73 3.99 8.71
N SER A 18 11.60 3.61 8.11
CA SER A 18 11.47 3.43 6.67
C SER A 18 11.73 4.75 5.92
N GLY A 19 11.22 5.86 6.44
CA GLY A 19 11.47 7.20 5.90
C GLY A 19 12.93 7.65 6.02
N LEU A 20 13.58 7.35 7.15
CA LEU A 20 15.00 7.63 7.34
C LEU A 20 15.86 6.81 6.37
N ALA A 21 15.56 5.52 6.22
CA ALA A 21 16.21 4.67 5.22
C ALA A 21 16.02 5.26 3.82
N ALA A 22 14.80 5.69 3.47
CA ALA A 22 14.53 6.28 2.17
C ALA A 22 15.34 7.57 1.94
N TRP A 23 15.46 8.41 2.96
CA TRP A 23 16.28 9.62 2.89
C TRP A 23 17.77 9.30 2.67
N LEU A 24 18.32 8.32 3.39
CA LEU A 24 19.73 7.90 3.24
C LEU A 24 20.02 7.26 1.87
N GLU A 25 19.02 6.62 1.26
CA GLU A 25 19.11 6.01 -0.07
C GLU A 25 18.81 6.98 -1.22
N ASP A 26 18.61 8.27 -0.92
CA ASP A 26 18.15 9.29 -1.87
C ASP A 26 16.86 8.84 -2.59
N SER A 27 15.99 8.12 -1.89
CA SER A 27 14.70 7.63 -2.40
C SER A 27 13.50 8.31 -1.75
N TRP A 28 13.75 9.44 -1.06
CA TRP A 28 12.72 10.23 -0.39
C TRP A 28 11.73 10.88 -1.37
N ALA A 29 12.26 11.49 -2.44
CA ALA A 29 11.49 12.19 -3.46
C ALA A 29 11.73 11.58 -4.85
N PRO A 30 10.88 11.87 -5.85
CA PRO A 30 11.09 11.41 -7.22
C PRO A 30 12.41 11.90 -7.80
N ARG A 31 13.07 11.05 -8.58
CA ARG A 31 14.31 11.35 -9.31
C ARG A 31 14.45 10.47 -10.56
N PRO A 32 15.40 10.72 -11.48
CA PRO A 32 15.60 9.84 -12.63
C PRO A 32 15.80 8.37 -12.21
N GLY A 33 14.90 7.49 -12.67
CA GLY A 33 14.88 6.07 -12.28
C GLY A 33 14.08 5.75 -11.00
N LEU A 34 13.41 6.73 -10.39
CA LEU A 34 12.49 6.56 -9.27
C LEU A 34 11.30 7.52 -9.42
N GLU A 35 10.20 7.05 -9.99
CA GLU A 35 9.05 7.91 -10.30
C GLU A 35 8.23 8.30 -9.07
N MET A 36 8.23 7.46 -8.03
CA MET A 36 7.52 7.71 -6.78
C MET A 36 8.44 7.49 -5.59
N GLY A 37 9.01 8.58 -5.07
CA GLY A 37 9.76 8.55 -3.81
C GLY A 37 8.85 8.27 -2.60
N PHE A 38 9.48 7.90 -1.48
CA PHE A 38 8.80 7.55 -0.22
C PHE A 38 7.72 8.55 0.20
N VAL A 39 7.98 9.85 0.10
CA VAL A 39 7.04 10.91 0.53
C VAL A 39 5.76 10.98 -0.32
N ASN A 40 5.85 10.54 -1.57
CA ASN A 40 4.75 10.53 -2.53
C ASN A 40 4.04 9.17 -2.61
N HIS A 41 4.56 8.17 -1.89
CA HIS A 41 3.88 6.90 -1.71
C HIS A 41 2.65 7.14 -0.84
N GLY A 42 1.48 7.23 -1.47
CA GLY A 42 0.28 7.72 -0.80
C GLY A 42 -0.15 6.91 0.42
N GLY A 43 0.10 5.61 0.42
CA GLY A 43 -0.12 4.75 1.58
C GLY A 43 0.64 5.19 2.83
N MET A 44 1.85 5.79 2.71
CA MET A 44 2.75 6.04 3.86
C MET A 44 2.17 7.01 4.88
N TRP A 45 1.38 7.99 4.44
CA TRP A 45 0.73 8.92 5.36
C TRP A 45 -0.44 8.26 6.10
N GLY A 46 -1.17 7.38 5.40
CA GLY A 46 -2.14 6.50 6.04
C GLY A 46 -1.48 5.56 7.04
N ASP A 47 -0.32 5.01 6.68
CA ASP A 47 0.48 4.13 7.54
C ASP A 47 1.04 4.86 8.75
N LEU A 48 1.41 6.14 8.62
CA LEU A 48 1.95 6.94 9.71
C LEU A 48 0.88 7.46 10.67
N LEU A 49 -0.29 7.83 10.14
CA LEU A 49 -1.30 8.57 10.91
C LEU A 49 -2.48 7.71 11.33
N LEU A 50 -2.94 6.80 10.47
CA LEU A 50 -4.18 6.06 10.67
C LEU A 50 -3.93 4.68 11.27
N LEU A 51 -3.02 3.89 10.70
CA LEU A 51 -2.74 2.54 11.19
C LEU A 51 -2.27 2.48 12.66
N PRO A 52 -1.43 3.42 13.16
CA PRO A 52 -1.03 3.41 14.56
C PRO A 52 -2.22 3.60 15.51
N LEU A 53 -3.26 4.33 15.10
CA LEU A 53 -4.49 4.49 15.88
C LEU A 53 -5.24 3.16 15.97
N ALA A 54 -5.40 2.45 14.85
CA ALA A 54 -6.02 1.13 14.83
C ALA A 54 -5.24 0.13 15.70
N ASN A 55 -3.92 0.10 15.57
CA ASN A 55 -3.07 -0.82 16.33
C ASN A 55 -3.12 -0.56 17.83
N ALA A 56 -3.13 0.72 18.22
CA ALA A 56 -3.21 1.10 19.62
C ALA A 56 -4.49 0.61 20.30
N VAL A 57 -5.61 0.57 19.57
CA VAL A 57 -6.90 0.10 20.10
C VAL A 57 -7.09 -1.41 19.93
N ILE A 58 -6.44 -2.06 18.95
CA ILE A 58 -6.54 -3.50 18.71
C ILE A 58 -5.69 -4.30 19.72
N VAL A 59 -4.43 -3.90 19.90
CA VAL A 59 -3.42 -4.71 20.63
C VAL A 59 -3.83 -5.09 22.06
N PRO A 60 -4.45 -4.22 22.88
CA PRO A 60 -4.89 -4.59 24.23
C PRO A 60 -5.83 -5.80 24.28
N HIS A 61 -6.56 -6.07 23.20
CA HIS A 61 -7.57 -7.12 23.12
C HIS A 61 -7.05 -8.40 22.44
N LEU A 62 -5.77 -8.44 22.06
CA LEU A 62 -5.15 -9.62 21.49
C LEU A 62 -4.53 -10.48 22.59
N THR A 63 -4.76 -11.79 22.51
CA THR A 63 -4.06 -12.74 23.38
C THR A 63 -2.85 -13.30 22.64
N VAL A 64 -1.71 -13.45 23.33
CA VAL A 64 -0.55 -14.10 22.73
C VAL A 64 -0.83 -15.60 22.58
N GLY A 65 -0.64 -16.16 21.39
CA GLY A 65 -0.88 -17.58 21.17
C GLY A 65 -0.48 -18.09 19.79
N PRO A 66 -0.71 -19.39 19.50
CA PRO A 66 -0.30 -20.04 18.26
C PRO A 66 -0.86 -19.40 16.98
N TRP A 67 -2.02 -18.73 17.10
CA TRP A 67 -2.63 -17.99 15.98
C TRP A 67 -1.70 -16.91 15.43
N MET A 68 -0.83 -16.31 16.25
CA MET A 68 0.10 -15.25 15.82
C MET A 68 1.09 -15.77 14.78
N ALA A 69 1.62 -16.99 14.96
CA ALA A 69 2.51 -17.60 13.99
C ALA A 69 1.78 -17.83 12.65
N GLY A 70 0.55 -18.34 12.71
CA GLY A 70 -0.30 -18.48 11.52
C GLY A 70 -0.58 -17.14 10.82
N ALA A 71 -0.94 -16.11 11.59
CA ALA A 71 -1.18 -14.76 11.09
C ALA A 71 0.07 -14.18 10.42
N LEU A 72 1.26 -14.34 11.01
CA LEU A 72 2.52 -13.88 10.43
C LEU A 72 2.87 -14.62 9.14
N VAL A 73 2.65 -15.93 9.06
CA VAL A 73 2.88 -16.70 7.82
C VAL A 73 1.95 -16.23 6.71
N VAL A 74 0.66 -16.10 6.99
CA VAL A 74 -0.34 -15.63 6.01
C VAL A 74 -0.01 -14.20 5.57
N SER A 75 0.30 -13.32 6.52
CA SER A 75 0.65 -11.91 6.24
C SER A 75 1.93 -11.78 5.44
N SER A 76 2.94 -12.60 5.73
CA SER A 76 4.19 -12.65 4.96
C SER A 76 3.94 -13.06 3.53
N PHE A 77 3.18 -14.14 3.32
CA PHE A 77 2.86 -14.62 1.99
C PHE A 77 2.04 -13.59 1.21
N ALA A 78 0.98 -13.05 1.81
CA ALA A 78 0.12 -12.05 1.18
C ALA A 78 0.91 -10.78 0.83
N SER A 79 1.69 -10.25 1.77
CA SER A 79 2.51 -9.05 1.55
C SER A 79 3.50 -9.27 0.41
N VAL A 80 4.30 -10.34 0.45
CA VAL A 80 5.28 -10.64 -0.62
C VAL A 80 4.59 -10.86 -1.96
N TRP A 81 3.45 -11.56 -1.99
CA TRP A 81 2.71 -11.82 -3.22
C TRP A 81 2.16 -10.54 -3.85
N VAL A 82 1.51 -9.67 -3.06
CA VAL A 82 0.97 -8.38 -3.54
C VAL A 82 2.07 -7.52 -4.13
N HIS A 83 3.19 -7.44 -3.42
CA HIS A 83 4.36 -6.69 -3.85
C HIS A 83 4.98 -7.23 -5.15
N ILE A 84 5.12 -8.56 -5.29
CA ILE A 84 5.54 -9.19 -6.56
C ILE A 84 4.52 -8.92 -7.67
N TYR A 85 3.23 -8.99 -7.37
CA TYR A 85 2.17 -8.74 -8.33
C TYR A 85 2.23 -7.30 -8.85
N TRP A 86 2.35 -6.31 -7.95
CA TRP A 86 2.53 -4.91 -8.32
C TRP A 86 3.81 -4.69 -9.13
N TYR A 87 4.90 -5.35 -8.76
CA TYR A 87 6.13 -5.33 -9.54
C TYR A 87 5.92 -5.88 -10.96
N ARG A 88 5.20 -6.98 -11.12
CA ARG A 88 4.93 -7.60 -12.43
C ARG A 88 3.90 -6.86 -13.27
N GLY A 89 2.86 -6.32 -12.64
CA GLY A 89 1.76 -5.60 -13.30
C GLY A 89 2.22 -4.34 -14.05
N TYR A 90 3.39 -3.82 -13.67
CA TYR A 90 4.09 -2.71 -14.32
C TYR A 90 5.17 -3.15 -15.30
N LYS A 91 5.08 -4.33 -15.91
CA LYS A 91 5.83 -4.55 -17.16
C LYS A 91 5.34 -3.49 -18.14
N ALA A 92 6.18 -2.47 -18.36
CA ALA A 92 5.97 -1.42 -19.33
C ALA A 92 5.40 -2.05 -20.60
N ALA A 93 4.37 -1.41 -21.17
CA ALA A 93 4.03 -1.68 -22.57
C ALA A 93 5.35 -1.74 -23.35
N PRO A 94 5.57 -2.77 -24.18
CA PRO A 94 6.84 -2.96 -24.85
C PRO A 94 7.29 -1.61 -25.41
N SER A 95 8.47 -1.15 -24.98
CA SER A 95 9.12 0.01 -25.58
C SER A 95 8.97 -0.18 -27.08
N PRO A 96 8.35 0.74 -27.82
CA PRO A 96 8.27 0.62 -29.27
C PRO A 96 9.70 0.38 -29.73
N ASP A 97 9.89 -0.74 -30.39
CA ASP A 97 11.18 -1.20 -30.85
C ASP A 97 11.78 -0.03 -31.66
N HIS A 98 12.89 0.54 -31.19
CA HIS A 98 13.58 1.62 -31.92
C HIS A 98 14.27 1.09 -33.18
N SER A 99 13.90 -0.11 -33.66
CA SER A 99 14.11 -0.58 -35.02
C SER A 99 13.22 0.23 -35.99
N VAL A 100 13.40 1.56 -36.00
CA VAL A 100 13.10 2.36 -37.18
C VAL A 100 13.93 1.74 -38.29
N ALA A 101 13.24 1.08 -39.23
CA ALA A 101 13.88 0.53 -40.40
C ALA A 101 14.73 1.65 -41.04
N PRO A 102 16.02 1.42 -41.31
CA PRO A 102 16.86 2.42 -41.96
C PRO A 102 16.23 2.76 -43.31
N GLY A 103 15.63 3.95 -43.42
CA GLY A 103 14.93 4.41 -44.64
C GLY A 103 13.52 4.99 -44.43
N ALA A 104 12.95 4.97 -43.22
CA ALA A 104 11.73 5.73 -42.96
C ALA A 104 12.05 7.25 -42.96
N GLU A 105 11.42 8.01 -43.85
CA GLU A 105 11.51 9.48 -43.86
C GLU A 105 11.17 10.04 -42.48
N ALA A 106 11.98 10.99 -42.01
CA ALA A 106 11.79 11.64 -40.72
C ALA A 106 10.38 12.25 -40.68
N PRO A 107 9.53 11.87 -39.70
CA PRO A 107 8.24 12.51 -39.54
C PRO A 107 8.46 13.97 -39.15
N ASP A 108 7.64 14.86 -39.71
CA ASP A 108 7.62 16.29 -39.46
C ASP A 108 7.73 16.60 -37.96
N ASP A 109 8.73 17.42 -37.62
CA ASP A 109 9.32 17.59 -36.30
C ASP A 109 8.31 17.99 -35.20
N GLY A 110 7.15 18.51 -35.60
CA GLY A 110 6.08 18.98 -34.73
C GLY A 110 5.15 17.89 -34.18
N GLU A 111 4.84 16.84 -34.94
CA GLU A 111 3.91 15.78 -34.49
C GLU A 111 4.59 14.74 -33.59
N MET A 112 5.87 14.47 -33.82
CA MET A 112 6.65 13.49 -33.05
C MET A 112 6.86 13.91 -31.59
N VAL A 113 7.05 15.19 -31.28
CA VAL A 113 7.24 15.65 -29.90
C VAL A 113 5.96 15.48 -29.09
N GLN A 114 4.80 15.66 -29.73
CA GLN A 114 3.50 15.50 -29.09
C GLN A 114 3.14 14.01 -28.94
N GLU A 115 3.44 13.17 -29.93
CA GLU A 115 3.23 11.72 -29.80
C GLU A 115 4.22 11.06 -28.82
N TYR A 116 5.49 11.51 -28.76
CA TYR A 116 6.44 11.05 -27.73
C TYR A 116 6.07 11.51 -26.32
N ALA A 117 5.58 12.74 -26.16
CA ALA A 117 5.09 13.23 -24.86
C ALA A 117 3.82 12.48 -24.43
N VAL A 118 2.92 12.18 -25.36
CA VAL A 118 1.69 11.38 -25.12
C VAL A 118 2.01 9.90 -24.86
N ARG A 119 3.05 9.33 -25.50
CA ARG A 119 3.51 7.94 -25.24
C ARG A 119 4.32 7.80 -23.96
N ARG A 120 5.15 8.78 -23.58
CA ARG A 120 5.75 8.85 -22.23
C ARG A 120 4.70 9.00 -21.13
N GLY A 121 3.53 9.54 -21.45
CA GLY A 121 2.40 9.66 -20.53
C GLY A 121 1.65 8.35 -20.23
N ARG A 122 2.05 7.18 -20.76
CA ARG A 122 1.31 5.91 -20.58
C ARG A 122 2.12 4.70 -20.13
N GLY A 123 3.34 4.89 -19.65
CA GLY A 123 4.20 3.78 -19.22
C GLY A 123 5.04 4.05 -17.97
N GLY A 124 4.63 5.00 -17.12
CA GLY A 124 5.38 5.32 -15.90
C GLY A 124 5.44 4.14 -14.93
N GLU A 125 6.65 3.74 -14.56
CA GLU A 125 6.93 2.71 -13.56
C GLU A 125 6.48 3.15 -12.16
N HIS A 126 5.44 2.50 -11.65
CA HIS A 126 4.92 2.72 -10.30
C HIS A 126 5.81 2.11 -9.22
N MET A 127 6.04 2.89 -8.15
CA MET A 127 6.47 2.50 -6.79
C MET A 127 7.79 1.73 -6.65
N TRP A 128 8.29 1.17 -7.73
CA TRP A 128 9.49 0.38 -7.76
C TRP A 128 10.64 1.27 -8.18
N PRO A 129 11.80 1.16 -7.53
CA PRO A 129 13.03 1.70 -8.09
C PRO A 129 13.23 1.12 -9.49
N ALA A 130 14.11 1.76 -10.25
CA ALA A 130 14.66 1.22 -11.48
C ALA A 130 14.86 -0.31 -11.34
N ARG A 131 14.61 -1.04 -12.42
CA ARG A 131 14.68 -2.52 -12.45
C ARG A 131 15.98 -3.02 -13.09
N PRO A 132 17.18 -2.59 -12.64
CA PRO A 132 18.44 -2.95 -13.31
C PRO A 132 18.69 -4.45 -13.26
N HIS A 133 18.09 -5.17 -12.32
CA HIS A 133 18.30 -6.61 -12.17
C HIS A 133 17.10 -7.45 -12.65
N GLY A 134 15.97 -6.81 -12.98
CA GLY A 134 14.74 -7.48 -13.41
C GLY A 134 14.15 -8.41 -12.34
N SER A 135 14.55 -8.27 -11.08
CA SER A 135 14.12 -9.13 -9.98
C SER A 135 13.68 -8.30 -8.77
N TRP A 136 12.39 -8.39 -8.46
CA TRP A 136 11.73 -7.80 -7.29
C TRP A 136 12.66 -7.65 -6.07
N ARG A 137 13.20 -8.79 -5.61
CA ARG A 137 13.96 -8.85 -4.36
C ARG A 137 15.27 -8.06 -4.36
N ARG A 138 15.89 -7.89 -5.54
CA ARG A 138 17.17 -7.18 -5.69
C ARG A 138 16.96 -5.72 -6.06
N ASP A 139 15.84 -5.44 -6.70
CA ASP A 139 15.50 -4.08 -7.08
C ASP A 139 14.91 -3.33 -5.88
N LEU A 140 14.24 -3.99 -4.93
CA LEU A 140 13.71 -3.35 -3.72
C LEU A 140 14.79 -2.71 -2.83
N SER A 141 14.62 -1.42 -2.50
CA SER A 141 15.51 -0.70 -1.57
C SER A 141 15.34 -1.13 -0.12
N TRP A 142 16.22 -0.69 0.79
CA TRP A 142 16.08 -0.97 2.22
C TRP A 142 14.81 -0.34 2.80
N ALA A 143 14.45 0.87 2.37
CA ALA A 143 13.17 1.48 2.74
C ALA A 143 11.97 0.64 2.29
N GLY A 144 12.03 0.08 1.08
CA GLY A 144 11.02 -0.82 0.56
C GLY A 144 10.91 -2.11 1.38
N TRP A 145 12.03 -2.73 1.75
CA TRP A 145 12.04 -3.92 2.61
C TRP A 145 11.51 -3.62 4.02
N ALA A 146 11.89 -2.49 4.61
CA ALA A 146 11.39 -2.06 5.92
C ALA A 146 9.86 -1.87 5.88
N HIS A 147 9.33 -1.25 4.82
CA HIS A 147 7.90 -1.14 4.62
C HIS A 147 7.21 -2.50 4.44
N VAL A 148 7.78 -3.44 3.67
CA VAL A 148 7.24 -4.79 3.53
C VAL A 148 7.11 -5.48 4.89
N VAL A 149 8.14 -5.39 5.74
CA VAL A 149 8.12 -5.95 7.09
C VAL A 149 7.06 -5.28 7.96
N TYR A 150 6.95 -3.96 7.88
CA TYR A 150 5.89 -3.21 8.56
C TYR A 150 4.50 -3.71 8.15
N VAL A 151 4.21 -3.79 6.85
CA VAL A 151 2.93 -4.29 6.31
C VAL A 151 2.63 -5.72 6.76
N ILE A 152 3.64 -6.58 6.91
CA ILE A 152 3.46 -7.93 7.48
C ILE A 152 2.95 -7.86 8.92
N GLY A 153 3.50 -6.96 9.73
CA GLY A 153 3.03 -6.72 11.10
C GLY A 153 1.58 -6.21 11.12
N GLU A 154 1.28 -5.20 10.30
CA GLU A 154 -0.05 -4.60 10.18
C GLU A 154 -1.12 -5.63 9.77
N LEU A 155 -0.84 -6.43 8.73
CA LEU A 155 -1.73 -7.51 8.30
C LEU A 155 -1.89 -8.57 9.39
N GLY A 156 -0.83 -8.87 10.15
CA GLY A 156 -0.89 -9.79 11.28
C GLY A 156 -1.83 -9.30 12.38
N LEU A 157 -1.77 -8.01 12.71
CA LEU A 157 -2.68 -7.36 13.66
C LEU A 157 -4.11 -7.36 13.15
N LEU A 158 -4.32 -7.10 11.85
CA LEU A 158 -5.64 -7.14 11.24
C LEU A 158 -6.24 -8.55 11.27
N ILE A 159 -5.45 -9.59 11.01
CA ILE A 159 -5.88 -10.99 11.20
C ILE A 159 -6.24 -11.24 12.67
N GLY A 160 -5.43 -10.74 13.62
CA GLY A 160 -5.74 -10.79 15.04
C GLY A 160 -7.10 -10.16 15.37
N PHE A 161 -7.37 -8.97 14.83
CA PHE A 161 -8.65 -8.29 14.90
C PHE A 161 -9.79 -9.15 14.35
N LEU A 162 -9.61 -9.81 13.20
CA LEU A 162 -10.61 -10.70 12.63
C LEU A 162 -10.93 -11.88 13.56
N LEU A 163 -9.91 -12.51 14.14
CA LEU A 163 -10.04 -13.74 14.92
C LEU A 163 -10.56 -13.52 16.35
N HIS A 164 -10.31 -12.36 16.97
CA HIS A 164 -10.67 -12.11 18.37
C HIS A 164 -11.99 -11.35 18.50
N ALA A 165 -12.70 -11.61 19.59
CA ALA A 165 -13.81 -10.76 20.02
C ALA A 165 -13.24 -9.40 20.45
N MET A 166 -13.87 -8.33 19.98
CA MET A 166 -13.43 -6.95 20.23
C MET A 166 -14.60 -6.17 20.84
N PRO A 167 -14.38 -5.27 21.79
CA PRO A 167 -15.42 -4.34 22.23
C PRO A 167 -16.02 -3.55 21.06
N ILE A 168 -17.32 -3.22 21.13
CA ILE A 168 -18.03 -2.52 20.04
C ILE A 168 -17.36 -1.18 19.70
N ASP A 169 -16.93 -0.42 20.71
CA ASP A 169 -16.23 0.85 20.53
C ASP A 169 -14.94 0.67 19.71
N VAL A 170 -14.17 -0.39 19.97
CA VAL A 170 -12.96 -0.74 19.20
C VAL A 170 -13.30 -1.10 17.77
N VAL A 171 -14.33 -1.93 17.53
CA VAL A 171 -14.78 -2.29 16.18
C VAL A 171 -15.13 -1.04 15.38
N LEU A 172 -15.86 -0.09 15.98
CA LEU A 172 -16.27 1.15 15.33
C LEU A 172 -15.06 2.03 14.98
N VAL A 173 -14.10 2.20 15.89
CA VAL A 173 -12.89 2.98 15.61
C VAL A 173 -12.06 2.34 14.51
N VAL A 174 -11.81 1.03 14.57
CA VAL A 174 -11.06 0.31 13.53
C VAL A 174 -11.79 0.44 12.18
N THR A 175 -13.11 0.29 12.16
CA THR A 175 -13.91 0.47 10.93
C THR A 175 -13.78 1.87 10.35
N ALA A 176 -13.86 2.90 11.19
CA ALA A 176 -13.73 4.29 10.74
C ALA A 176 -12.32 4.56 10.19
N VAL A 177 -11.28 4.13 10.91
CA VAL A 177 -9.89 4.26 10.51
C VAL A 177 -9.64 3.57 9.17
N PHE A 178 -10.04 2.30 9.03
CA PHE A 178 -9.84 1.56 7.78
C PHE A 178 -10.71 2.05 6.63
N THR A 179 -11.90 2.60 6.89
CA THR A 179 -12.72 3.24 5.84
C THR A 179 -11.96 4.40 5.19
N VAL A 180 -11.33 5.25 6.01
CA VAL A 180 -10.50 6.36 5.51
C VAL A 180 -9.21 5.84 4.88
N HIS A 181 -8.51 4.92 5.54
CA HIS A 181 -7.23 4.40 5.08
C HIS A 181 -7.34 3.68 3.73
N ILE A 182 -8.34 2.81 3.54
CA ILE A 182 -8.57 2.12 2.25
C ILE A 182 -8.87 3.12 1.14
N ALA A 183 -9.69 4.14 1.42
CA ALA A 183 -10.01 5.17 0.44
C ALA A 183 -8.75 5.96 0.03
N ILE A 184 -7.97 6.44 1.00
CA ILE A 184 -6.71 7.15 0.73
C ILE A 184 -5.72 6.25 -0.01
N GLY A 185 -5.50 5.03 0.48
CA GLY A 185 -4.53 4.09 -0.08
C GLY A 185 -4.82 3.69 -1.53
N LEU A 186 -6.09 3.67 -1.95
CA LEU A 186 -6.46 3.39 -3.35
C LEU A 186 -6.53 4.63 -4.23
N LEU A 187 -6.99 5.77 -3.70
CA LEU A 187 -7.22 6.97 -4.50
C LEU A 187 -5.96 7.82 -4.65
N GLN A 188 -5.17 7.95 -3.58
CA GLN A 188 -4.02 8.84 -3.55
C GLN A 188 -2.90 8.45 -4.53
N PRO A 189 -2.47 7.17 -4.65
CA PRO A 189 -1.36 6.84 -5.54
C PRO A 189 -1.61 7.26 -7.00
N ARG A 190 -2.86 7.18 -7.46
CA ARG A 190 -3.22 7.64 -8.81
C ARG A 190 -3.12 9.16 -8.94
N TYR A 191 -3.58 9.91 -7.96
CA TYR A 191 -3.47 11.37 -7.98
C TYR A 191 -2.02 11.84 -8.12
N PHE A 192 -1.09 11.23 -7.39
CA PHE A 192 0.33 11.58 -7.51
C PHE A 192 0.95 11.20 -8.85
N LEU A 193 0.42 10.18 -9.52
CA LEU A 193 0.92 9.72 -10.82
C LEU A 193 0.35 10.51 -12.00
N SER A 194 -0.94 10.84 -11.98
CA SER A 194 -1.64 11.42 -13.12
C SER A 194 -2.13 12.85 -12.90
N GLY A 195 -2.03 13.39 -11.68
CA GLY A 195 -2.71 14.62 -11.29
C GLY A 195 -4.24 14.50 -11.23
N HIS A 196 -4.79 13.31 -11.47
CA HIS A 196 -6.23 13.03 -11.52
C HIS A 196 -6.68 12.26 -10.29
N LEU A 197 -7.66 12.81 -9.56
CA LEU A 197 -8.33 12.09 -8.48
C LEU A 197 -9.22 11.03 -9.09
N ALA A 198 -8.84 9.77 -8.90
CA ALA A 198 -9.61 8.66 -9.40
C ALA A 198 -11.02 8.65 -8.80
N THR A 199 -12.01 8.34 -9.62
CA THR A 199 -13.39 8.15 -9.18
C THR A 199 -13.60 6.72 -8.66
N ALA A 200 -14.70 6.48 -7.97
CA ALA A 200 -15.03 5.15 -7.45
C ALA A 200 -15.19 4.10 -8.56
N THR A 201 -15.61 4.48 -9.77
CA THR A 201 -15.72 3.58 -10.92
C THR A 201 -14.38 3.21 -11.52
N GLU A 202 -13.40 4.11 -11.45
CA GLU A 202 -12.03 3.86 -11.90
C GLU A 202 -11.25 2.97 -10.92
N GLN A 203 -11.72 2.85 -9.68
CA GLN A 203 -11.12 2.00 -8.64
C GLN A 203 -12.05 0.84 -8.26
N PRO A 204 -12.10 -0.24 -9.09
CA PRO A 204 -13.06 -1.32 -8.91
C PRO A 204 -12.89 -2.09 -7.58
N LEU A 205 -11.74 -1.96 -6.90
CA LEU A 205 -11.49 -2.57 -5.60
C LEU A 205 -11.99 -1.75 -4.41
N LEU A 206 -12.23 -0.44 -4.58
CA LEU A 206 -12.61 0.44 -3.47
C LEU A 206 -13.93 -0.01 -2.82
N LEU A 207 -14.97 -0.17 -3.62
CA LEU A 207 -16.29 -0.55 -3.11
C LEU A 207 -16.29 -1.97 -2.51
N PRO A 208 -15.74 -3.03 -3.16
CA PRO A 208 -15.66 -4.36 -2.56
C PRO A 208 -14.90 -4.39 -1.22
N LEU A 209 -13.80 -3.66 -1.10
CA LEU A 209 -13.02 -3.63 0.15
C LEU A 209 -13.75 -2.91 1.28
N LEU A 210 -14.41 -1.78 0.98
CA LEU A 210 -15.23 -1.07 1.95
C LEU A 210 -16.43 -1.92 2.38
N LEU A 211 -17.14 -2.55 1.44
CA LEU A 211 -18.25 -3.46 1.77
C LEU A 211 -17.78 -4.64 2.61
N GLY A 212 -16.63 -5.24 2.27
CA GLY A 212 -16.02 -6.31 3.06
C GLY A 212 -15.70 -5.88 4.49
N LEU A 213 -15.09 -4.69 4.66
CA LEU A 213 -14.81 -4.12 5.98
C LEU A 213 -16.09 -3.96 6.80
N TRP A 214 -17.11 -3.29 6.24
CA TRP A 214 -18.37 -3.04 6.95
C TRP A 214 -19.15 -4.32 7.25
N ALA A 215 -19.10 -5.32 6.36
CA ALA A 215 -19.70 -6.63 6.60
C ALA A 215 -19.03 -7.34 7.80
N VAL A 216 -17.70 -7.34 7.87
CA VAL A 216 -16.95 -7.89 9.01
C VAL A 216 -17.33 -7.17 10.31
N SER A 217 -17.39 -5.83 10.28
CA SER A 217 -17.75 -5.02 11.45
C SER A 217 -19.16 -5.33 11.94
N LEU A 218 -20.12 -5.45 11.02
CA LEU A 218 -21.50 -5.82 11.35
C LEU A 218 -21.58 -7.22 11.98
N VAL A 219 -20.87 -8.21 11.42
CA VAL A 219 -20.80 -9.57 11.97
C VAL A 219 -20.24 -9.55 13.39
N LYS A 220 -19.19 -8.77 13.65
CA LYS A 220 -18.62 -8.62 14.99
C LYS A 220 -19.61 -7.99 15.96
N ILE A 221 -20.26 -6.89 15.59
CA ILE A 221 -21.23 -6.19 16.44
C ILE A 221 -22.39 -7.11 16.81
N VAL A 222 -23.04 -7.73 15.81
CA VAL A 222 -24.17 -8.65 16.04
C VAL A 222 -23.74 -9.88 16.85
N GLY A 223 -22.52 -10.38 16.63
CA GLY A 223 -21.97 -11.51 17.37
C GLY A 223 -21.79 -11.21 18.86
N LEU A 224 -21.39 -9.98 19.22
CA LEU A 224 -21.22 -9.56 20.60
C LEU A 224 -22.56 -9.38 21.32
N ASP A 225 -23.55 -8.78 20.64
CA ASP A 225 -24.89 -8.60 21.21
C ASP A 225 -25.52 -9.94 21.62
N ARG A 226 -25.29 -10.99 20.82
CA ARG A 226 -25.77 -12.36 21.13
C ARG A 226 -25.08 -13.03 22.31
N LEU A 227 -23.86 -12.61 22.64
CA LEU A 227 -23.12 -13.12 23.79
C LEU A 227 -23.46 -12.37 25.09
N ALA A 228 -24.04 -11.17 24.96
CA ALA A 228 -24.39 -10.30 26.09
C ALA A 228 -25.82 -10.49 26.61
N GLY A 229 -26.73 -11.06 25.82
CA GLY A 229 -28.14 -11.33 26.18
C GLY A 229 -28.39 -12.78 26.55
#